data_AF-A0A963XF99-F1
#
_entry.id   AF-A0A963XF99-F1
#
_cell.length_a   1.000
_cell.length_b   1.000
_cell.length_c   1.000
_cell.angle_alpha   90.00
_cell.angle_beta   90.00
_cell.angle_gamma   90.00
#
_symmetry.space_group_name_H-M   'P 1'
#
loop_
_entity.id
_entity.type
_entity.pdbx_description
1 polymer ?
#
loop_
_entity_poly.entity_id
_entity_poly.type
_entity_poly.pdbx_seq_one_letter_code
_entity_poly.pdbx_strand_id
1 'polypeptide(L)'
;NVLAGAIEDGLVLDAVIAESQAQAKALWQIREDMPDAQVISGGGVKHDVSVPISRIAEFVEVATPLVEKMAPQAIVIAFGHLGDGNLHFNVTAPDAASLAALLEQESAINDAVETLAVEMGGSFSAEHGVGRLRLRQMGLYKSEVERDLMTTLKQALDPAGTLNPGKTVAFG
;
A
#
# COMPACT_ATOMS: atom_id res chain seq x y z
N ASN A 1 0.11 -17.99 26.99
CA ASN A 1 -0.33 -17.86 25.57
C ASN A 1 -0.41 -16.37 25.29
N VAL A 2 0.17 -15.87 24.18
CA VAL A 2 0.20 -14.44 23.84
C VAL A 2 -1.20 -13.83 23.79
N LEU A 3 -2.18 -14.52 23.21
CA LEU A 3 -3.55 -14.02 23.10
C LEU A 3 -4.22 -13.86 24.47
N ALA A 4 -4.07 -14.84 25.35
CA ALA A 4 -4.64 -14.78 26.70
C ALA A 4 -4.05 -13.61 27.50
N GLY A 5 -2.74 -13.42 27.44
CA GLY A 5 -2.08 -12.27 28.10
C GLY A 5 -2.55 -10.93 27.54
N ALA A 6 -2.69 -10.81 26.21
CA ALA A 6 -3.17 -9.57 25.60
C ALA A 6 -4.63 -9.22 25.98
N ILE A 7 -5.47 -10.23 26.24
CA ILE A 7 -6.83 -10.02 26.79
C ILE A 7 -6.76 -9.55 28.24
N GLU A 8 -5.93 -10.20 29.07
CA GLU A 8 -5.73 -9.83 30.48
C GLU A 8 -5.19 -8.41 30.64
N ASP A 9 -4.29 -8.00 29.75
CA ASP A 9 -3.72 -6.65 29.69
C ASP A 9 -4.70 -5.60 29.09
N GLY A 10 -5.88 -6.02 28.63
CA GLY A 10 -6.89 -5.15 28.02
C GLY A 10 -6.54 -4.63 26.62
N LEU A 11 -5.51 -5.19 25.98
CA LEU A 11 -5.09 -4.85 24.62
C LEU A 11 -6.00 -5.46 23.56
N VAL A 12 -6.68 -6.57 23.88
CA VAL A 12 -7.66 -7.25 23.03
C VAL A 12 -9.00 -7.28 23.76
N LEU A 13 -10.04 -6.71 23.14
CA LEU A 13 -11.38 -6.62 23.72
C LEU A 13 -12.18 -7.94 23.57
N ASP A 14 -12.00 -8.64 22.46
CA ASP A 14 -12.66 -9.91 22.16
C ASP A 14 -11.82 -10.72 21.16
N ALA A 15 -11.98 -12.04 21.17
CA ALA A 15 -11.29 -12.94 20.26
C ALA A 15 -12.10 -14.20 19.97
N VAL A 16 -12.07 -14.62 18.70
CA VAL A 16 -12.61 -15.91 18.25
C VAL A 16 -11.48 -16.78 17.70
N ILE A 17 -11.45 -18.04 18.12
CA ILE A 17 -10.54 -19.06 17.57
C ILE A 17 -11.39 -20.03 16.76
N ALA A 18 -11.02 -20.29 15.51
CA ALA A 18 -11.73 -21.27 14.69
C ALA A 18 -11.56 -22.69 15.26
N GLU A 19 -12.68 -23.38 15.44
CA GLU A 19 -12.75 -24.77 15.91
C GLU A 19 -12.99 -25.77 14.77
N SER A 20 -13.07 -25.28 13.52
CA SER A 20 -13.24 -26.10 12.32
C SER A 20 -12.61 -25.45 11.09
N GLN A 21 -12.33 -26.25 10.06
CA GLN A 21 -11.84 -25.72 8.77
C GLN A 21 -12.85 -24.77 8.11
N ALA A 22 -14.15 -25.03 8.27
CA ALA A 22 -15.19 -24.16 7.75
C ALA A 22 -15.16 -22.77 8.40
N GLN A 23 -14.99 -22.71 9.73
CA GLN A 23 -14.81 -21.44 10.44
C GLN A 23 -13.49 -20.76 10.07
N ALA A 24 -12.39 -21.51 9.95
CA ALA A 24 -11.11 -20.95 9.53
C ALA A 24 -11.22 -20.29 8.14
N LYS A 25 -11.87 -20.97 7.19
CA LYS A 25 -12.15 -20.42 5.86
C LYS A 25 -13.01 -19.17 5.94
N ALA A 26 -14.06 -19.17 6.76
CA ALA A 26 -14.92 -18.00 6.93
C ALA A 26 -14.16 -16.78 7.49
N LEU A 27 -13.25 -17.00 8.44
CA LEU A 27 -12.39 -15.93 8.97
C LEU A 27 -11.40 -15.41 7.91
N TRP A 28 -10.80 -16.30 7.12
CA TRP A 28 -9.93 -15.90 6.01
C TRP A 28 -10.67 -15.08 4.96
N GLN A 29 -11.90 -15.47 4.64
CA GLN A 29 -12.74 -14.78 3.66
C GLN A 29 -12.93 -13.29 4.00
N ILE A 30 -13.04 -12.94 5.29
CA ILE A 30 -13.15 -11.53 5.72
C ILE A 30 -11.96 -10.70 5.22
N ARG A 31 -10.73 -11.25 5.28
CA ARG A 31 -9.50 -10.57 4.83
C ARG A 31 -9.31 -10.66 3.33
N GLU A 32 -9.59 -11.81 2.74
CA GLU A 32 -9.37 -12.07 1.31
C GLU A 32 -10.33 -11.28 0.42
N ASP A 33 -11.57 -11.03 0.88
CA ASP A 33 -12.58 -10.29 0.12
C ASP A 33 -12.42 -8.77 0.17
N MET A 34 -11.53 -8.23 1.01
CA MET A 34 -11.38 -6.78 1.17
C MET A 34 -11.12 -6.03 -0.16
N PRO A 35 -10.23 -6.49 -1.06
CA PRO A 35 -10.01 -5.81 -2.34
C PRO A 35 -11.25 -5.78 -3.23
N ASP A 36 -12.02 -6.87 -3.26
CA ASP A 36 -13.25 -6.99 -4.06
C ASP A 36 -14.37 -6.14 -3.46
N ALA A 37 -14.53 -6.15 -2.14
CA ALA A 37 -15.46 -5.30 -1.41
C ALA A 37 -15.19 -3.80 -1.70
N GLN A 38 -13.93 -3.40 -1.79
CA GLN A 38 -13.57 -2.03 -2.15
C GLN A 38 -13.97 -1.69 -3.60
N VAL A 39 -13.77 -2.61 -4.55
CA VAL A 39 -14.20 -2.41 -5.94
C VAL A 39 -15.72 -2.27 -6.02
N ILE A 40 -16.47 -3.13 -5.32
CA ILE A 40 -17.94 -3.08 -5.25
C ILE A 40 -18.42 -1.77 -4.64
N SER A 41 -17.67 -1.21 -3.70
CA SER A 41 -17.95 0.08 -3.05
C SER A 41 -17.61 1.31 -3.92
N GLY A 42 -17.20 1.10 -5.19
CA GLY A 42 -16.89 2.17 -6.14
C GLY A 42 -15.40 2.40 -6.37
N GLY A 43 -14.51 1.74 -5.63
CA GLY A 43 -13.07 1.84 -5.78
C GLY A 43 -12.46 3.01 -4.98
N GLY A 44 -11.40 3.61 -5.53
CA GLY A 44 -10.64 4.67 -4.88
C GLY A 44 -9.15 4.62 -5.23
N VAL A 45 -8.35 5.38 -4.49
CA VAL A 45 -6.89 5.44 -4.66
C VAL A 45 -6.25 4.32 -3.85
N LYS A 46 -5.36 3.54 -4.48
CA LYS A 46 -4.73 2.37 -3.87
C LYS A 46 -3.24 2.59 -3.67
N HIS A 47 -2.74 2.24 -2.49
CA HIS A 47 -1.32 2.25 -2.17
C HIS A 47 -0.87 0.88 -1.70
N ASP A 48 0.38 0.57 -2.00
CA ASP A 48 1.06 -0.67 -1.61
C ASP A 48 2.45 -0.27 -1.13
N VAL A 49 2.53 0.10 0.15
CA VAL A 49 3.73 0.67 0.76
C VAL A 49 4.21 -0.21 1.88
N SER A 50 5.48 -0.11 2.23
CA SER A 50 5.98 -0.70 3.47
C SER A 50 6.60 0.35 4.36
N VAL A 51 6.58 0.10 5.67
CA VAL A 51 7.31 0.86 6.70
C VAL A 51 7.87 -0.12 7.74
N PRO A 52 8.86 0.27 8.57
CA PRO A 52 9.28 -0.56 9.69
C PRO A 52 8.08 -0.95 10.56
N ILE A 53 7.98 -2.22 10.98
CA ILE A 53 6.83 -2.77 11.73
C ILE A 53 6.48 -1.90 12.95
N SER A 54 7.51 -1.41 13.66
CA SER A 54 7.37 -0.54 14.83
C SER A 54 6.73 0.82 14.55
N ARG A 55 6.62 1.21 13.27
CA ARG A 55 6.10 2.50 12.82
C ARG A 55 4.78 2.41 12.06
N ILE A 56 4.17 1.23 11.94
CA ILE A 56 2.90 1.08 11.20
C ILE A 56 1.79 1.93 11.82
N ALA A 57 1.66 1.91 13.15
CA ALA A 57 0.66 2.73 13.86
C ALA A 57 0.89 4.23 13.59
N GLU A 58 2.13 4.69 13.76
CA GLU A 58 2.53 6.07 13.48
C GLU A 58 2.24 6.46 12.02
N PHE A 59 2.53 5.57 11.06
CA PHE A 59 2.27 5.83 9.65
C PHE A 59 0.78 6.06 9.40
N VAL A 60 -0.10 5.21 9.95
CA VAL A 60 -1.56 5.37 9.78
C VAL A 60 -2.05 6.66 10.45
N GLU A 61 -1.55 6.98 11.65
CA GLU A 61 -1.90 8.21 12.39
C GLU A 61 -1.50 9.48 11.65
N VAL A 62 -0.38 9.46 10.91
CA VAL A 62 0.12 10.62 10.15
C VAL A 62 -0.46 10.68 8.73
N ALA A 63 -0.54 9.55 8.02
CA ALA A 63 -1.00 9.48 6.64
C ALA A 63 -2.50 9.82 6.51
N THR A 64 -3.32 9.37 7.46
CA THR A 64 -4.78 9.60 7.43
C THR A 64 -5.14 11.08 7.36
N PRO A 65 -4.71 11.94 8.31
CA PRO A 65 -5.03 13.37 8.25
C PRO A 65 -4.35 14.10 7.08
N LEU A 66 -3.25 13.57 6.52
CA LEU A 66 -2.68 14.12 5.27
C LEU A 66 -3.65 13.94 4.11
N VAL A 67 -4.22 12.74 3.97
CA VAL A 67 -5.21 12.43 2.94
C VAL A 67 -6.50 13.22 3.15
N GLU A 68 -7.01 13.28 4.38
CA GLU A 68 -8.25 14.00 4.69
C GLU A 68 -8.14 15.52 4.42
N LYS A 69 -6.95 16.11 4.53
CA LYS A 69 -6.73 17.52 4.13
C LYS A 69 -6.89 17.75 2.63
N MET A 70 -6.51 16.77 1.82
CA MET A 70 -6.63 16.85 0.35
C MET A 70 -8.04 16.49 -0.11
N ALA A 71 -8.68 15.53 0.56
CA ALA A 71 -10.03 15.08 0.30
C ALA A 71 -10.81 14.94 1.62
N PRO A 72 -11.56 15.97 2.05
CA PRO A 72 -12.23 15.98 3.37
C PRO A 72 -13.26 14.87 3.62
N GLN A 73 -13.72 14.20 2.56
CA GLN A 73 -14.64 13.06 2.65
C GLN A 73 -13.93 11.71 2.38
N ALA A 74 -12.59 11.71 2.41
CA ALA A 74 -11.80 10.50 2.29
C ALA A 74 -12.09 9.54 3.45
N ILE A 75 -12.18 8.27 3.13
CA ILE A 75 -12.27 7.17 4.08
C ILE A 75 -11.05 6.29 3.85
N VAL A 76 -10.17 6.22 4.84
CA VAL A 76 -8.99 5.37 4.80
C VAL A 76 -9.38 3.93 5.13
N ILE A 77 -8.94 3.00 4.29
CA ILE A 77 -9.06 1.55 4.46
C ILE A 77 -7.64 1.00 4.54
N ALA A 78 -7.10 0.92 5.74
CA ALA A 78 -5.73 0.44 6.00
C ALA A 78 -5.75 -1.02 6.46
N PHE A 79 -5.08 -1.90 5.72
CA PHE A 79 -4.93 -3.32 6.01
C PHE A 79 -3.65 -3.85 5.36
N GLY A 80 -3.15 -5.03 5.74
CA GLY A 80 -1.92 -5.53 5.14
C GLY A 80 -1.30 -6.69 5.89
N HIS A 81 0.01 -6.83 5.72
CA HIS A 81 0.82 -7.89 6.30
C HIS A 81 1.67 -7.29 7.42
N LEU A 82 1.07 -7.17 8.61
CA LEU A 82 1.72 -6.53 9.76
C LEU A 82 3.09 -7.15 10.10
N GLY A 83 3.25 -8.46 9.84
CA GLY A 83 4.46 -9.21 10.16
C GLY A 83 5.69 -8.91 9.31
N ASP A 84 5.54 -8.26 8.15
CA ASP A 84 6.65 -7.89 7.26
C ASP A 84 6.74 -6.38 6.97
N GLY A 85 5.79 -5.59 7.48
CA GLY A 85 5.78 -4.14 7.30
C GLY A 85 4.96 -3.65 6.12
N ASN A 86 4.36 -4.53 5.32
CA ASN A 86 3.53 -4.15 4.18
C ASN A 86 2.14 -3.67 4.59
N LEU A 87 1.72 -2.54 4.03
CA LEU A 87 0.44 -1.90 4.25
C LEU A 87 -0.22 -1.50 2.92
N HIS A 88 -1.42 -2.03 2.69
CA HIS A 88 -2.37 -1.49 1.74
C HIS A 88 -3.10 -0.31 2.38
N PHE A 89 -2.65 0.90 2.09
CA PHE A 89 -3.24 2.14 2.57
C PHE A 89 -4.21 2.69 1.53
N ASN A 90 -5.40 2.11 1.43
CA ASN A 90 -6.36 2.48 0.40
C ASN A 90 -7.24 3.64 0.86
N VAL A 91 -7.74 4.43 -0.08
CA VAL A 91 -8.60 5.58 0.20
C VAL A 91 -9.82 5.55 -0.70
N THR A 92 -11.00 5.65 -0.11
CA THR A 92 -12.29 5.74 -0.82
C THR A 92 -13.10 6.95 -0.33
N ALA A 93 -14.35 7.06 -0.74
CA ALA A 93 -15.27 8.12 -0.32
C ALA A 93 -16.70 7.54 -0.16
N PRO A 94 -17.59 8.19 0.62
CA PRO A 94 -18.91 7.62 0.96
C PRO A 94 -19.90 7.58 -0.21
N ASP A 95 -19.70 8.40 -1.23
CA ASP A 95 -20.60 8.50 -2.39
C ASP A 95 -19.83 8.84 -3.67
N ALA A 96 -20.52 8.73 -4.82
CA ALA A 96 -19.92 8.91 -6.13
C ALA A 96 -19.39 10.33 -6.40
N ALA A 97 -20.02 11.37 -5.84
CA ALA A 97 -19.58 12.75 -6.05
C ALA A 97 -18.28 13.02 -5.27
N SER A 98 -18.24 12.55 -4.03
CA SER A 98 -17.06 12.62 -3.17
C SER A 98 -15.91 11.77 -3.70
N LEU A 99 -16.22 10.61 -4.28
CA LEU A 99 -15.25 9.75 -4.94
C LEU A 99 -14.64 10.41 -6.17
N ALA A 100 -15.47 11.05 -7.01
CA ALA A 100 -14.96 11.80 -8.17
C ALA A 100 -13.99 12.91 -7.74
N ALA A 101 -14.35 13.70 -6.72
CA ALA A 101 -13.48 14.73 -6.17
C ALA A 101 -12.18 14.16 -5.57
N LEU A 102 -12.25 12.98 -4.93
CA LEU A 102 -11.07 12.29 -4.42
C LEU A 102 -10.13 11.82 -5.55
N LEU A 103 -10.69 11.32 -6.65
CA LEU A 103 -9.90 10.87 -7.81
C LEU A 103 -9.21 12.05 -8.53
N GLU A 104 -9.78 13.25 -8.49
CA GLU A 104 -9.08 14.46 -8.95
C GLU A 104 -7.79 14.74 -8.16
N GLN A 105 -7.71 14.27 -6.91
CA GLN A 105 -6.54 14.40 -6.04
C GLN A 105 -5.60 13.18 -6.08
N GLU A 106 -5.88 12.18 -6.92
CA GLU A 106 -5.18 10.89 -6.91
C GLU A 106 -3.65 11.04 -6.97
N SER A 107 -3.12 11.89 -7.84
CA SER A 107 -1.68 12.08 -7.96
C SER A 107 -1.06 12.72 -6.72
N ALA A 108 -1.75 13.69 -6.10
CA ALA A 108 -1.25 14.37 -4.90
C ALA A 108 -1.29 13.43 -3.69
N ILE A 109 -2.36 12.63 -3.58
CA ILE A 109 -2.50 11.60 -2.55
C ILE A 109 -1.40 10.55 -2.69
N ASN A 110 -1.17 10.02 -3.89
CA ASN A 110 -0.09 9.06 -4.16
C ASN A 110 1.27 9.62 -3.72
N ASP A 111 1.61 10.83 -4.17
CA ASP A 111 2.89 11.46 -3.84
C ASP A 111 3.06 11.65 -2.33
N ALA A 112 2.03 12.11 -1.63
CA ALA A 112 2.08 12.33 -0.18
C ALA A 112 2.26 11.02 0.62
N VAL A 113 1.48 9.98 0.29
CA VAL A 113 1.52 8.69 1.00
C VAL A 113 2.83 7.96 0.72
N GLU A 114 3.28 7.92 -0.53
CA GLU A 114 4.54 7.29 -0.91
C GLU A 114 5.76 8.01 -0.34
N THR A 115 5.77 9.36 -0.38
CA THR A 115 6.85 10.15 0.20
C THR A 115 6.96 9.88 1.70
N LEU A 116 5.84 9.90 2.42
CA LEU A 116 5.82 9.62 3.85
C LEU A 116 6.36 8.21 4.14
N ALA A 117 5.95 7.20 3.38
CA ALA A 117 6.44 5.83 3.58
C ALA A 117 7.97 5.76 3.42
N VAL A 118 8.51 6.41 2.38
CA VAL A 118 9.96 6.47 2.12
C VAL A 118 10.70 7.25 3.22
N GLU A 119 10.20 8.42 3.62
CA GLU A 119 10.75 9.23 4.72
C GLU A 119 10.74 8.46 6.05
N MET A 120 9.78 7.55 6.22
CA MET A 120 9.69 6.70 7.40
C MET A 120 10.65 5.49 7.37
N GLY A 121 11.49 5.38 6.36
CA GLY A 121 12.45 4.27 6.18
C GLY A 121 11.85 3.06 5.48
N GLY A 122 10.76 3.28 4.74
CA GLY A 122 9.97 2.27 4.06
C GLY A 122 10.16 2.22 2.54
N SER A 123 9.19 1.62 1.85
CA SER A 123 9.15 1.54 0.38
C SER A 123 7.83 2.09 -0.18
N PHE A 124 7.90 2.80 -1.30
CA PHE A 124 6.74 3.25 -2.09
C PHE A 124 6.04 2.10 -2.85
N SER A 125 6.69 0.94 -2.94
CA SER A 125 6.16 -0.27 -3.58
C SER A 125 6.66 -1.49 -2.80
N ALA A 126 5.75 -2.15 -2.09
CA ALA A 126 6.09 -3.31 -1.26
C ALA A 126 6.09 -4.61 -2.05
N GLU A 127 5.01 -4.91 -2.77
CA GLU A 127 4.78 -6.21 -3.42
C GLU A 127 4.43 -6.09 -4.90
N HIS A 128 3.70 -5.04 -5.30
CA HIS A 128 3.19 -4.91 -6.67
C HIS A 128 4.26 -4.54 -7.70
N GLY A 129 5.45 -4.16 -7.23
CA GLY A 129 6.57 -3.74 -8.06
C GLY A 129 6.32 -2.44 -8.83
N VAL A 130 7.22 -2.15 -9.77
CA VAL A 130 7.27 -0.84 -10.43
C VAL A 130 6.36 -0.78 -11.65
N GLY A 131 6.49 -1.76 -12.55
CA GLY A 131 5.79 -1.79 -13.83
C GLY A 131 5.97 -0.49 -14.61
N ARG A 132 4.90 0.00 -15.24
CA ARG A 132 4.88 1.34 -15.87
C ARG A 132 4.40 2.42 -14.89
N LEU A 133 3.50 2.05 -13.98
CA LEU A 133 2.77 2.97 -13.11
C LEU A 133 3.68 3.69 -12.13
N ARG A 134 4.73 3.03 -11.62
CA ARG A 134 5.63 3.60 -10.62
C ARG A 134 7.00 3.99 -11.19
N LEU A 135 7.13 4.14 -12.51
CA LEU A 135 8.42 4.54 -13.12
C LEU A 135 8.86 5.94 -12.68
N ARG A 136 7.92 6.87 -12.49
CA ARG A 136 8.23 8.20 -11.97
C ARG A 136 8.82 8.10 -10.55
N GLN A 137 8.19 7.30 -9.70
CA GLN A 137 8.59 7.05 -8.32
C GLN A 137 9.99 6.45 -8.22
N MET A 138 10.38 5.58 -9.15
CA MET A 138 11.77 5.10 -9.23
C MET A 138 12.75 6.28 -9.32
N GLY A 139 12.45 7.28 -10.16
CA GLY A 139 13.29 8.47 -10.29
C GLY A 139 13.33 9.36 -9.05
N LEU A 140 12.28 9.32 -8.22
CA LEU A 140 12.18 10.12 -7.00
C LEU A 140 12.84 9.45 -5.80
N TYR A 141 12.61 8.15 -5.62
CA TYR A 141 12.92 7.46 -4.36
C TYR A 141 14.10 6.49 -4.44
N LYS A 142 14.54 6.09 -5.64
CA LYS A 142 15.75 5.26 -5.79
C LYS A 142 16.97 6.13 -6.03
N SER A 143 18.07 5.75 -5.40
CA SER A 143 19.35 6.45 -5.58
C SER A 143 19.78 6.39 -7.04
N GLU A 144 20.58 7.38 -7.45
CA GLU A 144 21.19 7.40 -8.79
C GLU A 144 22.00 6.12 -9.03
N VAL A 145 22.79 5.67 -8.06
CA VAL A 145 23.61 4.45 -8.14
C VAL A 145 22.74 3.19 -8.38
N GLU A 146 21.63 3.03 -7.65
CA GLU A 146 20.72 1.90 -7.88
C GLU A 146 20.14 1.93 -9.30
N ARG A 147 19.71 3.10 -9.76
CA ARG A 147 19.09 3.27 -11.08
C ARG A 147 20.10 3.04 -12.22
N ASP A 148 21.33 3.51 -12.07
CA ASP A 148 22.40 3.31 -13.03
C ASP A 148 22.77 1.83 -13.15
N LEU A 149 22.86 1.13 -12.01
CA LEU A 149 23.10 -0.31 -12.00
C LEU A 149 21.98 -1.07 -12.70
N MET A 150 20.71 -0.74 -12.40
CA MET A 150 19.56 -1.36 -13.07
C MET A 150 19.58 -1.12 -14.58
N THR A 151 19.91 0.09 -15.01
CA THR A 151 20.03 0.45 -16.43
C THR A 151 21.17 -0.30 -17.11
N THR A 152 22.32 -0.41 -16.45
CA THR A 152 23.49 -1.17 -16.94
C THR A 152 23.15 -2.64 -17.14
N LEU A 153 22.46 -3.25 -16.18
CA LEU A 153 22.02 -4.64 -16.29
C LEU A 153 21.00 -4.83 -17.42
N LYS A 154 20.05 -3.90 -17.56
CA LYS A 154 19.07 -3.92 -18.66
C LYS A 154 19.76 -3.85 -20.03
N GLN A 155 20.74 -2.97 -20.19
CA GLN A 155 21.54 -2.84 -21.41
C GLN A 155 22.32 -4.10 -21.74
N ALA A 156 22.94 -4.73 -20.75
CA ALA A 156 23.74 -5.94 -20.94
C ALA A 156 22.88 -7.15 -21.36
N LEU A 157 21.67 -7.27 -20.83
CA LEU A 157 20.78 -8.41 -21.06
C LEU A 157 19.85 -8.24 -22.27
N ASP A 158 19.40 -7.02 -22.56
CA ASP A 158 18.47 -6.70 -23.65
C ASP A 158 18.90 -5.40 -24.36
N PRO A 159 20.03 -5.43 -25.09
CA PRO A 159 20.55 -4.25 -25.77
C PRO A 159 19.60 -3.69 -26.84
N ALA A 160 18.70 -4.53 -27.38
CA ALA A 160 17.70 -4.11 -28.34
C ALA A 160 16.43 -3.52 -27.71
N GLY A 161 16.29 -3.55 -26.37
CA GLY A 161 15.14 -2.98 -25.66
C GLY A 161 13.80 -3.66 -25.93
N THR A 162 13.80 -4.92 -26.35
CA THR A 162 12.59 -5.62 -26.81
C THR A 162 11.79 -6.24 -25.67
N LEU A 163 12.44 -6.53 -24.54
CA LEU A 163 11.82 -7.16 -23.39
C LEU A 163 11.11 -6.12 -22.52
N ASN A 164 9.81 -5.99 -22.76
CA ASN A 164 8.88 -5.18 -21.95
C ASN A 164 9.28 -3.70 -21.83
N PRO A 165 9.39 -2.97 -22.97
CA PRO A 165 9.89 -1.60 -23.00
C PRO A 165 9.03 -0.64 -22.15
N GLY A 166 9.69 0.34 -21.53
CA GLY A 166 9.03 1.37 -20.72
C GLY A 166 8.39 0.84 -19.44
N LYS A 167 8.98 -0.20 -18.82
CA LYS A 167 8.56 -0.72 -17.51
C LYS A 167 9.77 -1.06 -16.64
N THR A 168 9.61 -0.92 -15.33
CA THR A 168 10.59 -1.20 -14.26
C THR A 168 11.81 -0.30 -14.24
N VAL A 169 12.50 -0.15 -15.36
CA VAL A 169 13.67 0.73 -15.53
C VAL A 169 13.37 1.68 -16.68
N ALA A 170 13.65 2.97 -16.51
CA ALA A 170 13.60 3.91 -17.61
C ALA A 170 14.70 3.55 -18.61
N PHE A 171 14.30 3.06 -19.77
CA PHE A 171 15.19 2.57 -20.82
C PHE A 171 14.72 3.15 -22.15
N GLY A 172 15.53 4.02 -22.74
CA GLY A 172 15.18 4.83 -23.92
C GLY A 172 15.31 6.32 -23.62
#